data_AF-A0A8E6B3F8-F1
#
_entry.id   AF-A0A8E6B3F8-F1
#
_cell.length_a   1.000
_cell.length_b   1.000
_cell.length_c   1.000
_cell.angle_alpha   90.00
_cell.angle_beta   90.00
_cell.angle_gamma   90.00
#
_symmetry.space_group_name_H-M   'P 1'
#
loop_
_entity.id
_entity.type
_entity.pdbx_description
1 polymer ?
#
loop_
_entity_poly.entity_id
_entity_poly.type
_entity_poly.pdbx_seq_one_letter_code
_entity_poly.pdbx_strand_id
1 'polypeptide(L)'
;MKIVWALIVLTLLAVGASLLFQSYGHMNTVVLPVPPDDVELAWIHTSTNSATWERFVTGCKRLANDGWTVDDSKALLEETTGIPEVTITRPSESRKVRIRWYKLSSETGSKQWVKALSKRNPAPIAIIGGGSSDRAEDLARSLYEQGSWKGGVAPLLFLTTATADEIKTGPDDYKKLINFYPGRTFRFCFSNLQMARAVMECIDQTDLHPSRNFPPFQRQLMMMGQHTPLDLLMNLILTNSGLRFGTPHRFAVLWRDDPYSSDLLDRFEQVIQEARNGLNTYGGNRLVKLNVPFSVGTYNHANPSEEEAVRELLSEISTAPGERALLILPTVAAPARRVLRSLCGDAPMIGKNIVVVTGDAISFNTFYRDAEFAWNVRDIPVPIATFLHQNPVGWDEGITKIAPLQGPNSTEDILLYQDMMSRIMNSILPKDKKTEARDADTLRDNLISQNPDFFDKDGNRQSGQNEYVVIFRPIFLEGDRVRDEPQIEIWNRPTGQKWKLVQQLGKYNPPNPVP
;
A
#
# COMPACT_ATOMS: atom_id res chain seq x y z
N MET A 1 -56.45 10.23 36.99
CA MET A 1 -56.27 8.79 36.74
C MET A 1 -55.98 8.44 35.27
N LYS A 2 -56.77 8.89 34.28
CA LYS A 2 -56.54 8.58 32.85
C LYS A 2 -55.17 9.04 32.30
N ILE A 3 -54.69 10.21 32.70
CA ILE A 3 -53.39 10.76 32.29
C ILE A 3 -52.22 9.92 32.81
N VAL A 4 -52.31 9.45 34.06
CA VAL A 4 -51.27 8.60 34.69
C VAL A 4 -51.16 7.26 33.95
N TRP A 5 -52.28 6.65 33.59
CA TRP A 5 -52.30 5.43 32.78
C TRP A 5 -51.70 5.62 31.39
N ALA A 6 -52.00 6.74 30.72
CA ALA A 6 -51.41 7.05 29.42
C ALA A 6 -49.88 7.18 29.49
N LEU A 7 -49.36 7.86 30.52
CA LEU A 7 -47.91 8.00 30.73
C LEU A 7 -47.22 6.66 31.03
N ILE A 8 -47.86 5.79 31.82
CA ILE A 8 -47.33 4.44 32.09
C ILE A 8 -47.24 3.62 30.80
N VAL A 9 -48.31 3.61 29.99
CA VAL A 9 -48.32 2.88 28.72
C VAL A 9 -47.26 3.42 27.75
N LEU A 10 -47.11 4.74 27.66
CA LEU A 10 -46.11 5.36 26.77
C LEU A 10 -44.67 5.03 27.22
N THR A 11 -44.44 5.01 28.53
CA THR A 11 -43.14 4.62 29.11
C THR A 11 -42.83 3.15 28.85
N LEU A 12 -43.82 2.27 29.03
CA LEU A 12 -43.66 0.83 28.74
C LEU A 12 -43.42 0.56 27.26
N LEU A 13 -44.09 1.29 26.36
CA LEU A 13 -43.84 1.21 24.92
C LEU A 13 -42.44 1.73 24.55
N ALA A 14 -41.98 2.82 25.16
CA ALA A 14 -40.64 3.34 24.94
C ALA A 14 -39.56 2.38 25.44
N VAL A 15 -39.74 1.78 26.62
CA VAL A 15 -38.84 0.75 27.16
C VAL A 15 -38.88 -0.51 26.30
N GLY A 16 -40.06 -0.96 25.88
CA GLY A 16 -40.23 -2.11 24.99
C GLY A 16 -39.54 -1.91 23.63
N ALA A 17 -39.72 -0.74 23.02
CA ALA A 17 -39.04 -0.37 21.78
C ALA A 17 -37.51 -0.28 22.00
N SER A 18 -37.04 0.31 23.09
CA SER A 18 -35.61 0.39 23.41
C SER A 18 -35.00 -1.00 23.62
N LEU A 19 -35.71 -1.93 24.26
CA LEU A 19 -35.25 -3.30 24.47
C LEU A 19 -35.26 -4.10 23.16
N LEU A 20 -36.25 -3.88 22.29
CA LEU A 20 -36.27 -4.48 20.94
C LEU A 20 -35.16 -3.91 20.06
N PHE A 21 -34.89 -2.61 20.10
CA PHE A 21 -33.76 -2.02 19.38
C PHE A 21 -32.40 -2.49 19.93
N GLN A 22 -32.29 -2.71 21.25
CA GLN A 22 -31.09 -3.31 21.84
C GLN A 22 -30.94 -4.79 21.48
N SER A 23 -32.03 -5.56 21.35
CA SER A 23 -31.97 -6.97 20.96
C SER A 23 -31.73 -7.16 19.46
N TYR A 24 -32.30 -6.31 18.61
CA TYR A 24 -32.06 -6.31 17.16
C TYR A 24 -30.70 -5.69 16.79
N GLY A 25 -30.23 -4.69 17.53
CA GLY A 25 -28.91 -4.09 17.35
C GLY A 25 -27.76 -4.95 17.87
N HIS A 26 -28.05 -6.14 18.40
CA HIS A 26 -27.07 -7.19 18.64
C HIS A 26 -27.34 -8.32 17.66
N MET A 27 -27.03 -8.11 16.38
CA MET A 27 -26.64 -9.24 15.55
C MET A 27 -25.49 -9.93 16.28
N ASN A 28 -25.82 -11.04 16.95
CA ASN A 28 -24.85 -11.77 17.76
C ASN A 28 -23.65 -12.04 16.86
N THR A 29 -22.45 -11.68 17.31
CA THR A 29 -21.19 -12.06 16.69
C THR A 29 -21.05 -13.58 16.80
N VAL A 30 -21.73 -14.31 15.92
CA VAL A 30 -21.74 -15.77 15.90
C VAL A 30 -20.40 -16.22 15.34
N VAL A 31 -19.55 -16.75 16.21
CA VAL A 31 -18.30 -17.38 15.80
C VAL A 31 -18.55 -18.85 15.52
N LEU A 32 -18.14 -19.33 14.34
CA LEU A 32 -18.27 -20.73 13.98
C LEU A 32 -17.29 -21.60 14.79
N PRO A 33 -17.68 -22.83 15.19
CA PRO A 33 -16.76 -23.77 15.83
C PRO A 33 -15.64 -24.17 14.86
N VAL A 34 -14.49 -24.54 15.41
CA VAL A 34 -13.37 -25.13 14.67
C VAL A 34 -13.38 -26.62 14.95
N PRO A 35 -13.38 -27.50 13.92
CA PRO A 35 -13.29 -28.93 14.13
C PRO A 35 -12.05 -29.33 14.94
N PRO A 36 -12.07 -30.48 15.64
CA PRO A 36 -10.89 -31.01 16.29
C PRO A 36 -9.70 -31.08 15.32
N ASP A 37 -8.50 -30.82 15.83
CA ASP A 37 -7.22 -30.80 15.10
C ASP A 37 -7.04 -29.72 14.02
N ASP A 38 -8.09 -29.06 13.54
CA ASP A 38 -8.00 -27.92 12.63
C ASP A 38 -7.49 -26.67 13.38
N VAL A 39 -6.86 -25.76 12.64
CA VAL A 39 -6.51 -24.41 13.13
C VAL A 39 -7.21 -23.35 12.31
N GLU A 40 -7.45 -22.19 12.92
CA GLU A 40 -8.14 -21.08 12.24
C GLU A 40 -7.28 -19.82 12.17
N LEU A 41 -7.32 -19.17 11.00
CA LEU A 41 -6.93 -17.78 10.78
C LEU A 41 -8.21 -16.95 10.59
N ALA A 42 -8.41 -15.95 11.44
CA ALA A 42 -9.57 -15.07 11.35
C ALA A 42 -9.24 -13.89 10.42
N TRP A 43 -9.97 -13.72 9.32
CA TRP A 43 -9.87 -12.54 8.47
C TRP A 43 -10.87 -11.48 8.92
N ILE A 44 -10.41 -10.38 9.52
CA ILE A 44 -11.28 -9.28 10.00
C ILE A 44 -11.14 -8.10 9.04
N HIS A 45 -12.19 -7.84 8.26
CA HIS A 45 -12.19 -6.80 7.22
C HIS A 45 -13.60 -6.28 6.93
N THR A 46 -13.72 -5.05 6.42
CA THR A 46 -14.99 -4.39 6.04
C THR A 46 -15.83 -5.21 5.07
N SER A 47 -17.14 -5.32 5.35
CA SER A 47 -18.11 -6.06 4.53
C SER A 47 -18.23 -5.54 3.10
N THR A 48 -17.90 -4.27 2.86
CA THR A 48 -17.98 -3.60 1.56
C THR A 48 -16.83 -3.93 0.61
N ASN A 49 -15.83 -4.71 1.05
CA ASN A 49 -14.63 -5.00 0.26
C ASN A 49 -14.58 -6.47 -0.22
N SER A 50 -15.64 -6.93 -0.89
CA SER A 50 -15.71 -8.29 -1.47
C SER A 50 -14.60 -8.55 -2.50
N ALA A 51 -14.23 -7.53 -3.28
CA ALA A 51 -13.16 -7.63 -4.27
C ALA A 51 -11.80 -8.02 -3.63
N THR A 52 -11.49 -7.51 -2.44
CA THR A 52 -10.25 -7.89 -1.75
C THR A 52 -10.30 -9.33 -1.25
N TRP A 53 -11.45 -9.78 -0.76
CA TRP A 53 -11.64 -11.19 -0.40
C TRP A 53 -11.52 -12.11 -1.61
N GLU A 54 -12.09 -11.76 -2.75
CA GLU A 54 -11.95 -12.51 -4.01
C GLU A 54 -10.48 -12.62 -4.45
N ARG A 55 -9.71 -11.51 -4.39
CA ARG A 55 -8.26 -11.51 -4.65
C ARG A 55 -7.52 -12.43 -3.68
N PHE A 56 -7.87 -12.39 -2.40
CA PHE A 56 -7.30 -13.26 -1.39
C PHE A 56 -7.57 -14.74 -1.67
N VAL A 57 -8.82 -15.11 -1.92
CA VAL A 57 -9.22 -16.48 -2.28
C VAL A 57 -8.46 -16.93 -3.53
N THR A 58 -8.30 -16.06 -4.52
CA THR A 58 -7.52 -16.33 -5.72
C THR A 58 -6.04 -16.58 -5.41
N GLY A 59 -5.43 -15.77 -4.54
CA GLY A 59 -4.08 -15.98 -4.02
C GLY A 59 -3.93 -17.33 -3.31
N CYS A 60 -4.91 -17.71 -2.47
CA CYS A 60 -4.96 -19.03 -1.84
C CYS A 60 -5.01 -20.16 -2.86
N LYS A 61 -5.88 -20.07 -3.88
CA LYS A 61 -6.01 -21.11 -4.93
C LYS A 61 -4.69 -21.37 -5.66
N ARG A 62 -3.86 -20.33 -5.83
CA ARG A 62 -2.55 -20.46 -6.49
C ARG A 62 -1.57 -21.31 -5.68
N LEU A 63 -1.79 -21.51 -4.38
CA LEU A 63 -1.02 -22.49 -3.59
C LEU A 63 -1.19 -23.92 -4.09
N ALA A 64 -2.24 -24.23 -4.87
CA ALA A 64 -2.36 -25.54 -5.51
C ALA A 64 -1.17 -25.88 -6.42
N ASN A 65 -0.51 -24.86 -7.00
CA ASN A 65 0.71 -25.04 -7.78
C ASN A 65 1.90 -25.52 -6.92
N ASP A 66 1.88 -25.23 -5.62
CA ASP A 66 2.90 -25.64 -4.66
C ASP A 66 2.56 -26.98 -3.96
N GLY A 67 1.53 -27.68 -4.46
CA GLY A 67 1.10 -28.99 -3.96
C GLY A 67 0.11 -28.94 -2.79
N TRP A 68 -0.51 -27.79 -2.52
CA TRP A 68 -1.58 -27.68 -1.53
C TRP A 68 -2.95 -28.05 -2.11
N THR A 69 -3.85 -28.55 -1.27
CA THR A 69 -5.26 -28.72 -1.61
C THR A 69 -6.03 -27.54 -1.03
N VAL A 70 -6.76 -26.82 -1.89
CA VAL A 70 -7.56 -25.64 -1.53
C VAL A 70 -9.02 -25.92 -1.82
N ASP A 71 -9.88 -25.76 -0.82
CA ASP A 71 -11.34 -25.84 -0.94
C ASP A 71 -11.93 -24.45 -0.67
N ASP A 72 -12.44 -23.84 -1.75
CA ASP A 72 -13.08 -22.52 -1.79
C ASP A 72 -14.59 -22.62 -1.99
N SER A 73 -15.20 -23.79 -1.84
CA SER A 73 -16.65 -24.02 -2.06
C SER A 73 -17.55 -23.17 -1.16
N LYS A 74 -17.02 -22.64 -0.05
CA LYS A 74 -17.69 -21.75 0.90
C LYS A 74 -17.12 -20.34 0.91
N ALA A 75 -16.25 -20.01 -0.05
CA ALA A 75 -15.56 -18.73 -0.08
C ALA A 75 -16.44 -17.60 -0.62
N LEU A 76 -17.42 -17.89 -1.49
CA LEU A 76 -18.32 -16.90 -2.09
C LEU A 76 -19.76 -17.30 -1.82
N LEU A 77 -20.26 -16.92 -0.64
CA LEU A 77 -21.63 -17.22 -0.21
C LEU A 77 -22.63 -16.25 -0.86
N GLU A 78 -23.82 -16.74 -1.21
CA GLU A 78 -24.94 -15.89 -1.65
C GLU A 78 -25.42 -14.95 -0.54
N GLU A 79 -25.34 -15.41 0.71
CA GLU A 79 -25.76 -14.67 1.90
C GLU A 79 -24.67 -13.69 2.36
N THR A 80 -25.00 -12.40 2.35
CA THR A 80 -24.07 -11.33 2.77
C THR A 80 -23.70 -11.39 4.25
N THR A 81 -24.54 -12.00 5.09
CA THR A 81 -24.34 -12.17 6.55
C THR A 81 -23.58 -13.44 6.93
N GLY A 82 -23.45 -14.40 6.01
CA GLY A 82 -22.68 -15.62 6.23
C GLY A 82 -21.21 -15.32 6.48
N ILE A 83 -20.49 -16.27 7.08
CA ILE A 83 -19.03 -16.23 7.30
C ILE A 83 -18.38 -17.06 6.19
N PRO A 84 -17.81 -16.43 5.14
CA PRO A 84 -17.13 -17.14 4.07
C PRO A 84 -15.90 -17.86 4.61
N GLU A 85 -15.60 -19.02 4.02
CA GLU A 85 -14.51 -19.90 4.45
C GLU A 85 -13.71 -20.39 3.25
N VAL A 86 -12.38 -20.37 3.38
CA VAL A 86 -11.44 -21.13 2.56
C VAL A 86 -10.75 -22.14 3.47
N THR A 87 -10.60 -23.38 3.01
CA THR A 87 -9.77 -24.37 3.72
C THR A 87 -8.59 -24.79 2.88
N ILE A 88 -7.43 -24.88 3.53
CA ILE A 88 -6.16 -25.29 2.91
C ILE A 88 -5.62 -26.47 3.68
N THR A 89 -5.22 -27.51 2.98
CA THR A 89 -4.59 -28.69 3.56
C THR A 89 -3.46 -29.19 2.68
N ARG A 90 -2.55 -29.96 3.27
CA ARG A 90 -1.56 -30.73 2.53
C ARG A 90 -2.16 -32.10 2.17
N PRO A 91 -1.94 -32.66 0.96
CA PRO A 91 -2.57 -33.90 0.53
C PRO A 91 -2.39 -35.12 1.46
N SER A 92 -1.33 -35.14 2.27
CA SER A 92 -1.02 -36.23 3.23
C SER A 92 -1.42 -35.92 4.68
N GLU A 93 -2.18 -34.85 4.91
CA GLU A 93 -2.57 -34.39 6.24
C GLU A 93 -4.08 -34.30 6.40
N SER A 94 -4.58 -34.75 7.55
CA SER A 94 -6.00 -34.63 7.91
C SER A 94 -6.35 -33.24 8.46
N ARG A 95 -5.37 -32.55 9.06
CA ARG A 95 -5.53 -31.19 9.60
C ARG A 95 -5.74 -30.19 8.47
N LYS A 96 -6.73 -29.31 8.65
CA LYS A 96 -6.97 -28.17 7.76
C LYS A 96 -6.62 -26.86 8.46
N VAL A 97 -6.10 -25.93 7.68
CA VAL A 97 -6.06 -24.50 8.04
C VAL A 97 -7.31 -23.86 7.47
N ARG A 98 -8.13 -23.29 8.35
CA ARG A 98 -9.37 -22.61 7.97
C ARG A 98 -9.17 -21.11 8.01
N ILE A 99 -9.50 -20.43 6.93
CA ILE A 99 -9.51 -18.97 6.87
C ILE A 99 -10.96 -18.52 6.76
N ARG A 100 -11.42 -17.72 7.72
CA ARG A 100 -12.81 -17.28 7.81
C ARG A 100 -12.93 -15.77 7.83
N TRP A 101 -13.81 -15.22 7.01
CA TRP A 101 -14.02 -13.78 6.94
C TRP A 101 -15.12 -13.31 7.90
N TYR A 102 -14.68 -12.68 8.98
CA TYR A 102 -15.48 -11.99 9.97
C TYR A 102 -15.64 -10.51 9.57
N LYS A 103 -16.79 -10.19 9.00
CA LYS A 103 -17.06 -8.91 8.35
C LYS A 103 -17.23 -7.77 9.37
N LEU A 104 -16.47 -6.69 9.21
CA LEU A 104 -16.70 -5.43 9.92
C LEU A 104 -17.91 -4.74 9.30
N SER A 105 -18.83 -4.27 10.15
CA SER A 105 -20.02 -3.50 9.78
C SER A 105 -20.16 -2.27 10.68
N SER A 106 -21.20 -1.46 10.46
CA SER A 106 -21.56 -0.38 11.39
C SER A 106 -21.97 -0.89 12.78
N GLU A 107 -22.41 -2.14 12.88
CA GLU A 107 -22.89 -2.76 14.12
C GLU A 107 -21.78 -3.56 14.83
N THR A 108 -20.89 -4.17 14.05
CA THR A 108 -19.85 -5.07 14.55
C THR A 108 -18.46 -4.57 14.14
N GLY A 109 -17.77 -3.95 15.10
CA GLY A 109 -16.38 -3.51 14.95
C GLY A 109 -15.34 -4.55 15.36
N SER A 110 -14.07 -4.16 15.28
CA SER A 110 -12.91 -5.03 15.58
C SER A 110 -12.95 -5.55 17.01
N LYS A 111 -13.25 -4.67 17.98
CA LYS A 111 -13.33 -5.02 19.40
C LYS A 111 -14.39 -6.09 19.68
N GLN A 112 -15.56 -6.00 19.04
CA GLN A 112 -16.62 -6.99 19.16
C GLN A 112 -16.19 -8.36 18.63
N TRP A 113 -15.59 -8.41 17.44
CA TRP A 113 -15.09 -9.66 16.86
C TRP A 113 -13.95 -10.28 17.67
N VAL A 114 -12.96 -9.49 18.09
CA VAL A 114 -11.86 -9.94 18.96
C VAL A 114 -12.41 -10.52 20.26
N LYS A 115 -13.34 -9.84 20.91
CA LYS A 115 -13.99 -10.33 22.14
C LYS A 115 -14.75 -11.63 21.90
N ALA A 116 -15.47 -11.77 20.79
CA ALA A 116 -16.20 -12.98 20.46
C ALA A 116 -15.26 -14.17 20.19
N LEU A 117 -14.22 -13.95 19.39
CA LEU A 117 -13.20 -14.96 19.06
C LEU A 117 -12.40 -15.40 20.29
N SER A 118 -12.09 -14.48 21.21
CA SER A 118 -11.34 -14.79 22.44
C SER A 118 -12.06 -15.76 23.39
N LYS A 119 -13.39 -15.84 23.30
CA LYS A 119 -14.23 -16.75 24.11
C LYS A 119 -14.35 -18.15 23.49
N ARG A 120 -13.99 -18.33 22.22
CA ARG A 120 -14.11 -19.60 21.49
C ARG A 120 -12.94 -20.54 21.83
N ASN A 121 -13.19 -21.85 21.81
CA ASN A 121 -12.15 -22.87 21.93
C ASN A 121 -12.18 -23.81 20.72
N PRO A 122 -11.09 -23.94 19.95
CA PRO A 122 -9.87 -23.12 20.03
C PRO A 122 -10.11 -21.66 19.59
N ALA A 123 -9.29 -20.76 20.11
CA ALA A 123 -9.13 -19.41 19.57
C ALA A 123 -8.42 -19.47 18.19
N PRO A 124 -8.58 -18.45 17.32
CA PRO A 124 -7.73 -18.37 16.12
C PRO A 124 -6.26 -18.24 16.53
N ILE A 125 -5.35 -18.80 15.73
CA ILE A 125 -3.89 -18.68 15.97
C ILE A 125 -3.31 -17.39 15.37
N ALA A 126 -4.00 -16.81 14.40
CA ALA A 126 -3.71 -15.49 13.88
C ALA A 126 -4.97 -14.78 13.36
N ILE A 127 -4.90 -13.47 13.28
CA ILE A 127 -5.89 -12.60 12.67
C ILE A 127 -5.24 -11.90 11.47
N ILE A 128 -5.85 -12.03 10.29
CA ILE A 128 -5.48 -11.29 9.08
C ILE A 128 -6.37 -10.04 9.00
N GLY A 129 -5.76 -8.88 8.78
CA GLY A 129 -6.50 -7.64 8.66
C GLY A 129 -5.60 -6.47 8.25
N GLY A 130 -6.02 -5.25 8.60
CA GLY A 130 -5.27 -4.05 8.24
C GLY A 130 -5.31 -3.74 6.74
N GLY A 131 -6.51 -3.72 6.17
CA GLY A 131 -6.73 -3.21 4.81
C GLY A 131 -6.36 -1.74 4.63
N SER A 132 -6.34 -1.00 5.74
CA SER A 132 -5.90 0.39 5.85
C SER A 132 -5.26 0.60 7.23
N SER A 133 -4.47 1.68 7.35
CA SER A 133 -3.69 1.96 8.56
C SER A 133 -4.53 2.27 9.80
N ASP A 134 -5.65 2.98 9.64
CA ASP A 134 -6.63 3.25 10.71
C ASP A 134 -7.29 1.96 11.24
N ARG A 135 -7.66 1.05 10.33
CA ARG A 135 -8.26 -0.24 10.68
C ARG A 135 -7.25 -1.19 11.31
N ALA A 136 -6.00 -1.14 10.86
CA ALA A 136 -4.91 -1.88 11.48
C ALA A 136 -4.67 -1.42 12.91
N GLU A 137 -4.68 -0.11 13.17
CA GLU A 137 -4.56 0.44 14.52
C GLU A 137 -5.69 -0.03 15.44
N ASP A 138 -6.96 0.14 15.01
CA ASP A 138 -8.14 -0.28 15.78
C ASP A 138 -8.11 -1.78 16.11
N LEU A 139 -7.73 -2.61 15.14
CA LEU A 139 -7.61 -4.05 15.32
C LEU A 139 -6.45 -4.41 16.26
N ALA A 140 -5.27 -3.81 16.09
CA ALA A 140 -4.11 -4.05 16.95
C ALA A 140 -4.38 -3.64 18.40
N ARG A 141 -5.02 -2.49 18.60
CA ARG A 141 -5.44 -2.01 19.93
C ARG A 141 -6.47 -2.96 20.55
N SER A 142 -7.45 -3.40 19.77
CA SER A 142 -8.46 -4.38 20.22
C SER A 142 -7.82 -5.70 20.66
N LEU A 143 -6.83 -6.19 19.92
CA LEU A 143 -6.06 -7.38 20.26
C LEU A 143 -5.23 -7.20 21.54
N TYR A 144 -4.54 -6.07 21.67
CA TYR A 144 -3.72 -5.75 22.84
C TYR A 144 -4.56 -5.60 24.11
N GLU A 145 -5.71 -4.93 24.03
CA GLU A 145 -6.64 -4.75 25.16
C GLU A 145 -7.31 -6.07 25.58
N GLN A 146 -7.40 -7.06 24.67
CA GLN A 146 -7.97 -8.37 24.96
C GLN A 146 -6.98 -9.23 25.75
N GLY A 147 -6.91 -9.00 27.06
CA GLY A 147 -5.93 -9.61 27.95
C GLY A 147 -6.07 -11.13 28.21
N SER A 148 -7.18 -11.76 27.83
CA SER A 148 -7.39 -13.20 28.03
C SER A 148 -7.96 -13.88 26.78
N TRP A 149 -7.38 -15.02 26.43
CA TRP A 149 -7.82 -15.87 25.32
C TRP A 149 -8.07 -17.28 25.83
N LYS A 150 -9.18 -17.89 25.42
CA LYS A 150 -9.46 -19.28 25.74
C LYS A 150 -8.45 -20.18 25.01
N GLY A 151 -7.67 -20.94 25.77
CA GLY A 151 -6.48 -21.66 25.29
C GLY A 151 -5.14 -21.00 25.69
N GLY A 152 -5.17 -19.80 26.28
CA GLY A 152 -4.02 -19.17 26.95
C GLY A 152 -3.08 -18.37 26.05
N VAL A 153 -3.16 -18.52 24.72
CA VAL A 153 -2.26 -17.82 23.78
C VAL A 153 -3.05 -16.87 22.90
N ALA A 154 -2.61 -15.61 22.85
CA ALA A 154 -3.22 -14.58 22.01
C ALA A 154 -2.78 -14.72 20.54
N PRO A 155 -3.67 -14.53 19.55
CA PRO A 155 -3.35 -14.68 18.14
C PRO A 155 -2.29 -13.67 17.67
N LEU A 156 -1.59 -13.99 16.58
CA LEU A 156 -0.80 -13.00 15.85
C LEU A 156 -1.70 -12.06 15.04
N LEU A 157 -1.19 -10.89 14.67
CA LEU A 157 -1.81 -9.95 13.74
C LEU A 157 -1.00 -9.90 12.44
N PHE A 158 -1.62 -10.24 11.32
CA PHE A 158 -1.03 -10.15 9.98
C PHE A 158 -1.61 -8.96 9.23
N LEU A 159 -0.78 -7.97 8.94
CA LEU A 159 -1.16 -6.76 8.20
C LEU A 159 -0.97 -6.98 6.70
N THR A 160 -2.04 -6.79 5.94
CA THR A 160 -2.04 -7.03 4.48
C THR A 160 -1.57 -5.81 3.69
N THR A 161 -2.12 -4.62 3.97
CA THR A 161 -1.91 -3.40 3.16
C THR A 161 -1.86 -2.13 4.02
N ALA A 162 -1.77 -2.25 5.34
CA ALA A 162 -1.57 -1.12 6.25
C ALA A 162 -0.10 -0.70 6.28
N THR A 163 0.25 0.20 5.38
CA THR A 163 1.62 0.60 5.08
C THR A 163 2.17 1.72 5.97
N ALA A 164 1.34 2.44 6.74
CA ALA A 164 1.83 3.54 7.57
C ALA A 164 2.89 3.06 8.58
N ASP A 165 3.99 3.81 8.69
CA ASP A 165 5.03 3.54 9.69
C ASP A 165 4.53 3.96 11.07
N GLU A 166 4.02 5.19 11.16
CA GLU A 166 3.54 5.80 12.39
C GLU A 166 2.09 6.27 12.26
N ILE A 167 1.34 6.12 13.33
CA ILE A 167 -0.03 6.62 13.46
C ILE A 167 -0.05 7.69 14.53
N LYS A 168 -0.74 8.78 14.22
CA LYS A 168 -0.93 9.89 15.14
C LYS A 168 -1.90 9.48 16.27
N THR A 169 -1.42 9.44 17.51
CA THR A 169 -2.19 9.06 18.71
C THR A 169 -2.63 10.26 19.55
N GLY A 170 -2.06 11.44 19.28
CA GLY A 170 -2.39 12.71 19.90
C GLY A 170 -1.88 13.89 19.05
N PRO A 171 -2.03 15.16 19.48
CA PRO A 171 -1.60 16.33 18.72
C PRO A 171 -0.13 16.28 18.26
N ASP A 172 0.75 15.80 19.13
CA ASP A 172 2.21 15.69 18.93
C ASP A 172 2.74 14.28 19.26
N ASP A 173 1.85 13.29 19.41
CA ASP A 173 2.21 11.91 19.74
C ASP A 173 2.02 11.00 18.54
N TYR A 174 3.06 10.22 18.25
CA TYR A 174 3.13 9.30 17.13
C TYR A 174 3.60 7.96 17.65
N LYS A 175 2.89 6.90 17.26
CA LYS A 175 3.25 5.53 17.63
C LYS A 175 3.42 4.70 16.37
N LYS A 176 4.51 3.95 16.30
CA LYS A 176 4.72 2.98 15.21
C LYS A 176 3.56 1.99 15.17
N LEU A 177 2.99 1.76 14.00
CA LEU A 177 1.82 0.88 13.83
C LEU A 177 2.10 -0.54 14.36
N ILE A 178 3.31 -1.06 14.13
CA ILE A 178 3.73 -2.39 14.60
C ILE A 178 3.78 -2.51 16.14
N ASN A 179 3.92 -1.38 16.84
CA ASN A 179 4.05 -1.33 18.30
C ASN A 179 2.69 -1.25 19.02
N PHE A 180 1.56 -1.23 18.31
CA PHE A 180 0.24 -1.32 18.96
C PHE A 180 -0.03 -2.71 19.53
N TYR A 181 0.54 -3.74 18.92
CA TYR A 181 0.49 -5.12 19.42
C TYR A 181 1.89 -5.75 19.33
N PRO A 182 2.79 -5.36 20.26
CA PRO A 182 4.23 -5.58 20.15
C PRO A 182 4.60 -7.06 20.21
N GLY A 183 5.53 -7.48 19.36
CA GLY A 183 6.02 -8.86 19.28
C GLY A 183 5.01 -9.88 18.74
N ARG A 184 3.81 -9.42 18.32
CA ARG A 184 2.74 -10.26 17.76
C ARG A 184 2.16 -9.71 16.46
N THR A 185 2.70 -8.61 15.93
CA THR A 185 2.28 -8.04 14.64
C THR A 185 3.32 -8.35 13.58
N PHE A 186 2.88 -8.83 12.41
CA PHE A 186 3.72 -9.08 11.25
C PHE A 186 3.11 -8.38 10.02
N ARG A 187 3.92 -7.60 9.32
CA ARG A 187 3.48 -6.82 8.15
C ARG A 187 3.99 -7.46 6.86
N PHE A 188 3.08 -7.94 6.02
CA PHE A 188 3.43 -8.57 4.74
C PHE A 188 3.58 -7.56 3.59
N CYS A 189 3.01 -6.36 3.74
CA CYS A 189 3.32 -5.21 2.90
C CYS A 189 4.59 -4.49 3.35
N PHE A 190 5.14 -3.67 2.46
CA PHE A 190 6.19 -2.72 2.79
C PHE A 190 5.63 -1.49 3.53
N SER A 191 6.45 -0.85 4.36
CA SER A 191 6.08 0.40 5.01
C SER A 191 6.22 1.62 4.10
N ASN A 192 5.55 2.72 4.42
CA ASN A 192 5.65 3.99 3.70
C ASN A 192 7.10 4.47 3.55
N LEU A 193 7.94 4.28 4.57
CA LEU A 193 9.36 4.62 4.53
C LEU A 193 10.11 3.75 3.54
N GLN A 194 9.82 2.45 3.51
CA GLN A 194 10.42 1.52 2.56
C GLN A 194 10.00 1.87 1.12
N MET A 195 8.72 2.18 0.91
CA MET A 195 8.20 2.60 -0.40
C MET A 195 8.82 3.92 -0.87
N ALA A 196 8.86 4.93 0.00
CA ALA A 196 9.46 6.23 -0.32
C ALA A 196 10.93 6.08 -0.71
N ARG A 197 11.71 5.28 0.05
CA ARG A 197 13.10 4.96 -0.31
C ARG A 197 13.20 4.25 -1.65
N ALA A 198 12.41 3.20 -1.85
CA ALA A 198 12.42 2.41 -3.07
C ALA A 198 12.13 3.25 -4.32
N VAL A 199 11.09 4.09 -4.28
CA VAL A 199 10.70 4.95 -5.41
C VAL A 199 11.78 5.99 -5.71
N MET A 200 12.32 6.66 -4.69
CA MET A 200 13.38 7.65 -4.87
C MET A 200 14.67 7.02 -5.41
N GLU A 201 15.13 5.91 -4.82
CA GLU A 201 16.32 5.18 -5.29
C GLU A 201 16.16 4.65 -6.72
N CYS A 202 14.95 4.25 -7.11
CA CYS A 202 14.65 3.83 -8.47
C CYS A 202 14.76 5.02 -9.44
N ILE A 203 14.11 6.14 -9.13
CA ILE A 203 14.13 7.34 -9.98
C ILE A 203 15.55 7.89 -10.16
N ASP A 204 16.36 7.88 -9.11
CA ASP A 204 17.76 8.33 -9.15
C ASP A 204 18.60 7.56 -10.19
N GLN A 205 18.20 6.32 -10.52
CA GLN A 205 18.85 5.48 -11.53
C GLN A 205 18.34 5.74 -12.96
N THR A 206 17.19 6.38 -13.11
CA THR A 206 16.57 6.69 -14.41
C THR A 206 16.86 8.10 -14.89
N ASP A 207 16.61 8.36 -16.17
CA ASP A 207 16.59 9.70 -16.77
C ASP A 207 15.50 10.62 -16.20
N LEU A 208 14.57 10.12 -15.37
CA LEU A 208 13.57 10.94 -14.68
C LEU A 208 14.14 11.73 -13.51
N HIS A 209 15.35 11.42 -13.04
CA HIS A 209 15.98 12.15 -11.95
C HIS A 209 15.93 13.68 -12.20
N PRO A 210 15.37 14.47 -11.27
CA PRO A 210 15.18 15.92 -11.44
C PRO A 210 16.45 16.68 -11.84
N SER A 211 17.62 16.24 -11.39
CA SER A 211 18.92 16.87 -11.72
C SER A 211 19.60 16.32 -12.98
N ARG A 212 19.01 15.41 -13.77
CA ARG A 212 19.71 14.81 -14.93
C ARG A 212 19.71 15.66 -16.21
N ASN A 213 18.97 16.77 -16.25
CA ASN A 213 18.95 17.70 -17.39
C ASN A 213 20.23 18.56 -17.51
N PHE A 214 21.21 18.42 -16.62
CA PHE A 214 22.49 19.12 -16.77
C PHE A 214 23.32 18.55 -17.95
N PRO A 215 23.94 19.41 -18.79
CA PRO A 215 24.91 19.01 -19.81
C PRO A 215 25.94 17.99 -19.30
N PRO A 216 26.42 17.04 -20.15
CA PRO A 216 27.36 15.99 -19.75
C PRO A 216 28.60 16.49 -18.99
N PHE A 217 29.15 17.66 -19.36
CA PHE A 217 30.31 18.23 -18.68
C PHE A 217 29.99 18.66 -17.23
N GLN A 218 28.79 19.18 -16.98
CA GLN A 218 28.34 19.58 -15.64
C GLN A 218 28.10 18.35 -14.75
N ARG A 219 27.60 17.25 -15.34
CA ARG A 219 27.47 15.96 -14.65
C ARG A 219 28.82 15.40 -14.23
N GLN A 220 29.83 15.48 -15.11
CA GLN A 220 31.19 15.01 -14.80
C GLN A 220 31.80 15.80 -13.63
N LEU A 221 31.55 17.11 -13.57
CA LEU A 221 31.98 17.97 -12.45
C LEU A 221 31.26 17.63 -11.13
N MET A 222 29.95 17.31 -11.15
CA MET A 222 29.23 16.90 -9.94
C MET A 222 29.68 15.52 -9.43
N MET A 223 29.99 14.57 -10.32
CA MET A 223 30.43 13.22 -9.91
C MET A 223 31.89 13.16 -9.45
N MET A 224 32.74 14.09 -9.90
CA MET A 224 34.14 14.20 -9.45
C MET A 224 34.27 14.84 -8.05
N GLY A 225 33.22 15.47 -7.54
CA GLY A 225 33.25 16.31 -6.34
C GLY A 225 33.06 15.59 -5.00
N GLN A 226 33.43 14.31 -4.88
CA GLN A 226 33.11 13.56 -3.66
C GLN A 226 34.23 13.51 -2.61
N HIS A 227 35.51 13.74 -2.90
CA HIS A 227 36.57 13.56 -1.88
C HIS A 227 37.88 14.36 -2.07
N THR A 228 37.91 15.56 -2.69
CA THR A 228 39.20 16.25 -2.94
C THR A 228 39.25 17.73 -2.54
N PRO A 229 40.44 18.29 -2.22
CA PRO A 229 40.62 19.74 -1.99
C PRO A 229 40.20 20.63 -3.17
N LEU A 230 40.08 20.05 -4.37
CA LEU A 230 39.54 20.73 -5.55
C LEU A 230 38.05 21.11 -5.38
N ASP A 231 37.33 20.45 -4.47
CA ASP A 231 35.89 20.66 -4.26
C ASP A 231 35.61 22.05 -3.68
N LEU A 232 36.48 22.53 -2.79
CA LEU A 232 36.38 23.85 -2.17
C LEU A 232 36.64 24.96 -3.21
N LEU A 233 37.60 24.73 -4.11
CA LEU A 233 37.91 25.63 -5.22
C LEU A 233 36.78 25.62 -6.28
N MET A 234 36.24 24.45 -6.62
CA MET A 234 35.13 24.32 -7.55
C MET A 234 33.85 24.95 -7.00
N ASN A 235 33.52 24.74 -5.72
CA ASN A 235 32.39 25.42 -5.09
C ASN A 235 32.55 26.94 -5.12
N LEU A 236 33.77 27.46 -4.90
CA LEU A 236 34.08 28.89 -5.01
C LEU A 236 33.95 29.42 -6.44
N ILE A 237 34.40 28.65 -7.44
CA ILE A 237 34.25 29.00 -8.86
C ILE A 237 32.78 28.99 -9.27
N LEU A 238 32.01 28.00 -8.84
CA LEU A 238 30.58 27.85 -9.16
C LEU A 238 29.72 28.92 -8.46
N THR A 239 30.01 29.24 -7.20
CA THR A 239 29.33 30.33 -6.48
C THR A 239 29.66 31.70 -7.06
N ASN A 240 30.90 31.94 -7.51
CA ASN A 240 31.28 33.22 -8.12
C ASN A 240 30.90 33.36 -9.61
N SER A 241 30.69 32.26 -10.32
CA SER A 241 30.30 32.28 -11.75
C SER A 241 28.80 32.44 -11.99
N GLY A 242 27.98 32.49 -10.92
CA GLY A 242 26.52 32.55 -11.04
C GLY A 242 25.88 31.24 -11.53
N LEU A 243 26.68 30.20 -11.80
CA LEU A 243 26.23 28.83 -12.10
C LEU A 243 25.78 28.17 -10.80
N ARG A 244 24.63 28.58 -10.27
CA ARG A 244 23.95 27.82 -9.22
C ARG A 244 23.48 26.51 -9.84
N PHE A 245 24.07 25.40 -9.41
CA PHE A 245 23.43 24.10 -9.58
C PHE A 245 22.16 24.11 -8.74
N GLY A 246 21.04 24.47 -9.36
CA GLY A 246 19.75 24.51 -8.70
C GLY A 246 19.47 23.14 -8.09
N THR A 247 19.16 23.11 -6.80
CA THR A 247 18.52 21.89 -6.29
C THR A 247 17.13 21.88 -6.91
N PRO A 248 16.72 20.72 -7.48
CA PRO A 248 15.45 20.62 -8.17
C PRO A 248 14.32 21.08 -7.25
N HIS A 249 13.38 21.85 -7.80
CA HIS A 249 12.19 22.23 -7.06
C HIS A 249 11.40 20.98 -6.63
N ARG A 250 10.94 20.98 -5.38
CA ARG A 250 10.25 19.85 -4.76
C ARG A 250 8.93 20.34 -4.19
N PHE A 251 7.87 19.71 -4.64
CA PHE A 251 6.51 20.00 -4.24
C PHE A 251 5.86 18.76 -3.66
N ALA A 252 4.89 18.97 -2.78
CA ALA A 252 4.02 17.94 -2.29
C ALA A 252 2.60 18.47 -2.14
N VAL A 253 1.62 17.64 -2.46
CA VAL A 253 0.22 17.93 -2.12
C VAL A 253 -0.18 17.07 -0.94
N LEU A 254 -0.65 17.70 0.14
CA LEU A 254 -1.01 17.05 1.40
C LEU A 254 -2.53 17.09 1.59
N TRP A 255 -3.18 15.93 1.53
CA TRP A 255 -4.57 15.77 1.94
C TRP A 255 -4.64 15.52 3.46
N ARG A 256 -5.28 16.41 4.20
CA ARG A 256 -5.32 16.36 5.68
C ARG A 256 -6.34 15.37 6.25
N ASP A 257 -7.28 14.92 5.43
CA ASP A 257 -8.32 13.96 5.79
C ASP A 257 -7.87 12.49 5.61
N ASP A 258 -6.65 12.26 5.12
CA ASP A 258 -6.10 10.92 4.91
C ASP A 258 -4.80 10.69 5.70
N PRO A 259 -4.84 9.91 6.81
CA PRO A 259 -3.66 9.55 7.59
C PRO A 259 -2.57 8.84 6.79
N TYR A 260 -2.94 8.03 5.78
CA TYR A 260 -1.96 7.38 4.90
C TYR A 260 -1.17 8.43 4.12
N SER A 261 -1.86 9.39 3.50
CA SER A 261 -1.24 10.48 2.73
C SER A 261 -0.25 11.27 3.57
N SER A 262 -0.62 11.60 4.82
CA SER A 262 0.25 12.37 5.72
C SER A 262 1.52 11.62 6.09
N ASP A 263 1.41 10.37 6.54
CA ASP A 263 2.59 9.58 6.90
C ASP A 263 3.49 9.35 5.69
N LEU A 264 2.93 8.99 4.52
CA LEU A 264 3.71 8.77 3.31
C LEU A 264 4.47 10.04 2.89
N LEU A 265 3.85 11.22 2.97
CA LEU A 265 4.53 12.48 2.70
C LEU A 265 5.72 12.70 3.64
N ASP A 266 5.50 12.51 4.93
CA ASP A 266 6.54 12.70 5.94
C ASP A 266 7.71 11.74 5.71
N ARG A 267 7.45 10.51 5.22
CA ARG A 267 8.50 9.57 4.82
C ARG A 267 9.25 9.99 3.56
N PHE A 268 8.58 10.50 2.53
CA PHE A 268 9.31 11.09 1.40
C PHE A 268 10.18 12.27 1.83
N GLU A 269 9.67 13.14 2.71
CA GLU A 269 10.45 14.24 3.26
C GLU A 269 11.68 13.73 4.05
N GLN A 270 11.49 12.72 4.90
CA GLN A 270 12.58 12.08 5.63
C GLN A 270 13.66 11.54 4.68
N VAL A 271 13.29 10.80 3.63
CA VAL A 271 14.23 10.25 2.63
C VAL A 271 14.99 11.36 1.91
N ILE A 272 14.29 12.44 1.54
CA ILE A 272 14.89 13.61 0.91
C ILE A 272 15.88 14.32 1.84
N GLN A 273 15.60 14.38 3.14
CA GLN A 273 16.49 14.97 4.14
C GLN A 273 17.70 14.08 4.43
N GLU A 274 17.52 12.76 4.52
CA GLU A 274 18.61 11.78 4.71
C GLU A 274 19.62 11.85 3.55
N ALA A 275 19.15 11.93 2.30
CA ALA A 275 20.00 12.10 1.13
C ALA A 275 20.82 13.41 1.16
N ARG A 276 20.30 14.47 1.78
CA ARG A 276 21.04 15.73 1.98
C ARG A 276 22.11 15.59 3.05
N ASN A 277 21.81 14.94 4.17
CA ASN A 277 22.76 14.83 5.28
C ASN A 277 23.98 13.96 4.93
N GLY A 278 23.84 13.03 3.97
CA GLY A 278 24.96 12.29 3.41
C GLY A 278 25.85 13.10 2.44
N LEU A 279 25.36 14.22 1.93
CA LEU A 279 26.02 15.10 0.96
C LEU A 279 26.04 16.53 1.50
N ASN A 280 27.08 16.86 2.27
CA ASN A 280 27.30 18.12 3.02
C ASN A 280 27.29 19.44 2.19
N THR A 281 26.70 19.48 0.98
CA THR A 281 26.89 20.54 -0.01
C THR A 281 25.65 21.01 -0.78
N TYR A 282 24.45 20.42 -0.61
CA TYR A 282 23.25 20.89 -1.32
C TYR A 282 22.34 21.81 -0.48
N GLY A 283 22.75 23.08 -0.37
CA GLY A 283 21.91 24.17 0.13
C GLY A 283 20.73 24.48 -0.80
N GLY A 284 19.53 24.66 -0.21
CA GLY A 284 18.33 25.29 -0.78
C GLY A 284 17.71 24.60 -1.98
N ASN A 285 16.65 23.79 -1.85
CA ASN A 285 15.28 24.26 -1.61
C ASN A 285 14.51 23.39 -0.59
N ARG A 286 13.58 24.02 0.13
CA ARG A 286 12.63 23.39 1.05
C ARG A 286 11.55 22.67 0.23
N LEU A 287 11.04 21.55 0.74
CA LEU A 287 9.85 20.91 0.18
C LEU A 287 8.64 21.85 0.36
N VAL A 288 8.05 22.33 -0.72
CA VAL A 288 6.85 23.18 -0.69
C VAL A 288 5.64 22.26 -0.53
N LYS A 289 4.97 22.35 0.64
CA LYS A 289 3.79 21.53 0.97
C LYS A 289 2.51 22.34 0.72
N LEU A 290 1.75 21.91 -0.29
CA LEU A 290 0.48 22.48 -0.70
C LEU A 290 -0.64 21.75 0.05
N ASN A 291 -1.44 22.46 0.83
CA ASN A 291 -2.40 21.84 1.75
C ASN A 291 -3.79 21.72 1.10
N VAL A 292 -4.35 20.52 1.09
CA VAL A 292 -5.74 20.23 0.71
C VAL A 292 -6.48 19.74 1.97
N PRO A 293 -7.46 20.50 2.49
CA PRO A 293 -8.15 20.12 3.73
C PRO A 293 -8.91 18.79 3.65
N PHE A 294 -9.56 18.53 2.50
CA PHE A 294 -10.29 17.30 2.26
C PHE A 294 -10.41 16.98 0.76
N SER A 295 -10.57 15.69 0.44
CA SER A 295 -10.62 15.18 -0.93
C SER A 295 -12.03 14.81 -1.41
N VAL A 296 -12.99 15.74 -1.32
CA VAL A 296 -14.35 15.54 -1.84
C VAL A 296 -14.46 16.18 -3.22
N GLY A 297 -14.85 15.41 -4.25
CA GLY A 297 -14.95 15.93 -5.61
C GLY A 297 -15.60 14.94 -6.58
N THR A 298 -15.83 15.43 -7.80
CA THR A 298 -16.31 14.58 -8.91
C THR A 298 -15.20 13.62 -9.39
N TYR A 299 -15.51 12.74 -10.34
CA TYR A 299 -14.53 11.81 -10.88
C TYR A 299 -13.36 12.53 -11.60
N ASN A 300 -13.60 13.68 -12.23
CA ASN A 300 -12.63 14.32 -13.16
C ASN A 300 -12.25 15.76 -12.83
N HIS A 301 -13.02 16.49 -12.02
CA HIS A 301 -12.76 17.91 -11.75
C HIS A 301 -12.25 18.09 -10.34
N ALA A 302 -11.10 18.75 -10.22
CA ALA A 302 -10.52 19.20 -8.96
C ALA A 302 -11.56 19.96 -8.13
N ASN A 303 -11.51 19.78 -6.81
CA ASN A 303 -12.30 20.62 -5.92
C ASN A 303 -11.59 21.99 -5.71
N PRO A 304 -12.26 23.01 -5.14
CA PRO A 304 -11.67 24.34 -5.00
C PRO A 304 -10.33 24.39 -4.24
N SER A 305 -10.10 23.47 -3.30
CA SER A 305 -8.82 23.39 -2.56
C SER A 305 -7.72 22.72 -3.39
N GLU A 306 -8.06 21.71 -4.18
CA GLU A 306 -7.14 21.10 -5.16
C GLU A 306 -6.77 22.09 -6.27
N GLU A 307 -7.73 22.88 -6.77
CA GLU A 307 -7.48 23.95 -7.75
C GLU A 307 -6.54 25.03 -7.19
N GLU A 308 -6.74 25.43 -5.93
CA GLU A 308 -5.84 26.39 -5.28
C GLU A 308 -4.41 25.85 -5.14
N ALA A 309 -4.26 24.57 -4.76
CA ALA A 309 -2.97 23.92 -4.72
C ALA A 309 -2.31 23.89 -6.11
N VAL A 310 -3.07 23.66 -7.19
CA VAL A 310 -2.56 23.70 -8.56
C VAL A 310 -2.11 25.12 -8.96
N ARG A 311 -2.87 26.16 -8.60
CA ARG A 311 -2.48 27.56 -8.86
C ARG A 311 -1.16 27.92 -8.15
N GLU A 312 -1.05 27.58 -6.88
CA GLU A 312 0.17 27.81 -6.09
C GLU A 312 1.37 27.03 -6.69
N LEU A 313 1.16 25.75 -7.06
CA LEU A 313 2.16 24.93 -7.74
C LEU A 313 2.67 25.59 -9.03
N LEU A 314 1.77 26.06 -9.90
CA LEU A 314 2.12 26.70 -11.16
C LEU A 314 2.87 28.03 -10.96
N SER A 315 2.45 28.83 -9.98
CA SER A 315 3.13 30.07 -9.59
C SER A 315 4.59 29.78 -9.21
N GLU A 316 4.82 28.80 -8.35
CA GLU A 316 6.16 28.44 -7.88
C GLU A 316 7.03 27.81 -8.97
N ILE A 317 6.50 26.87 -9.78
CA ILE A 317 7.27 26.21 -10.85
C ILE A 317 7.74 27.22 -11.90
N SER A 318 6.94 28.25 -12.18
CA SER A 318 7.30 29.29 -13.16
C SER A 318 8.58 30.06 -12.80
N THR A 319 9.00 30.04 -11.53
CA THR A 319 10.20 30.72 -11.04
C THR A 319 11.52 30.03 -11.41
N ALA A 320 11.48 28.78 -11.89
CA ALA A 320 12.66 27.98 -12.24
C ALA A 320 12.51 27.29 -13.61
N PRO A 321 12.48 28.06 -14.71
CA PRO A 321 12.29 27.52 -16.05
C PRO A 321 13.46 26.61 -16.46
N GLY A 322 13.13 25.43 -17.00
CA GLY A 322 14.09 24.47 -17.55
C GLY A 322 14.58 23.41 -16.56
N GLU A 323 14.27 23.55 -15.27
CA GLU A 323 14.51 22.50 -14.28
C GLU A 323 13.33 21.53 -14.22
N ARG A 324 13.63 20.24 -14.06
CA ARG A 324 12.59 19.25 -13.78
C ARG A 324 12.30 19.26 -12.29
N ALA A 325 11.05 19.50 -11.92
CA ALA A 325 10.57 19.45 -10.56
C ALA A 325 10.15 18.03 -10.14
N LEU A 326 10.26 17.73 -8.85
CA LEU A 326 9.70 16.55 -8.22
C LEU A 326 8.36 16.93 -7.57
N LEU A 327 7.30 16.17 -7.85
CA LEU A 327 5.99 16.34 -7.22
C LEU A 327 5.60 15.06 -6.47
N ILE A 328 5.47 15.14 -5.15
CA ILE A 328 5.01 14.03 -4.32
C ILE A 328 3.47 14.10 -4.23
N LEU A 329 2.78 13.06 -4.71
CA LEU A 329 1.31 12.93 -4.64
C LEU A 329 0.94 11.67 -3.84
N PRO A 330 0.93 11.74 -2.49
CA PRO A 330 0.78 10.58 -1.64
C PRO A 330 -0.68 10.13 -1.49
N THR A 331 -1.44 10.02 -2.57
CA THR A 331 -2.90 9.77 -2.55
C THR A 331 -3.31 8.66 -3.52
N VAL A 332 -4.55 8.19 -3.39
CA VAL A 332 -5.20 7.27 -4.34
C VAL A 332 -5.42 7.92 -5.72
N ALA A 333 -5.79 7.09 -6.70
CA ALA A 333 -5.88 7.48 -8.11
C ALA A 333 -6.78 8.68 -8.40
N ALA A 334 -7.97 8.77 -7.79
CA ALA A 334 -8.94 9.80 -8.15
C ALA A 334 -8.47 11.23 -7.80
N PRO A 335 -8.02 11.54 -6.56
CA PRO A 335 -7.46 12.86 -6.24
C PRO A 335 -6.18 13.17 -7.03
N ALA A 336 -5.28 12.19 -7.20
CA ALA A 336 -4.07 12.39 -8.01
C ALA A 336 -4.43 12.78 -9.46
N ARG A 337 -5.39 12.07 -10.06
CA ARG A 337 -5.88 12.37 -11.40
C ARG A 337 -6.46 13.79 -11.47
N ARG A 338 -7.31 14.18 -10.54
CA ARG A 338 -7.93 15.52 -10.54
C ARG A 338 -6.89 16.63 -10.51
N VAL A 339 -5.93 16.53 -9.58
CA VAL A 339 -4.82 17.49 -9.45
C VAL A 339 -4.00 17.54 -10.74
N LEU A 340 -3.56 16.40 -11.25
CA LEU A 340 -2.70 16.36 -12.44
C LEU A 340 -3.44 16.78 -13.72
N ARG A 341 -4.72 16.45 -13.85
CA ARG A 341 -5.55 16.89 -14.98
C ARG A 341 -5.78 18.40 -14.94
N SER A 342 -6.04 18.97 -13.77
CA SER A 342 -6.15 20.43 -13.61
C SER A 342 -4.83 21.11 -13.95
N LEU A 343 -3.71 20.57 -13.44
CA LEU A 343 -2.36 21.06 -13.71
C LEU A 343 -2.01 21.06 -15.20
N CYS A 344 -2.30 19.97 -15.91
CA CYS A 344 -2.08 19.88 -17.36
C CYS A 344 -3.13 20.65 -18.17
N GLY A 345 -4.34 20.88 -17.64
CA GLY A 345 -5.34 21.74 -18.27
C GLY A 345 -4.87 23.20 -18.32
N ASP A 346 -4.30 23.69 -17.22
CA ASP A 346 -3.80 25.07 -17.10
C ASP A 346 -2.43 25.27 -17.78
N ALA A 347 -1.59 24.23 -17.80
CA ALA A 347 -0.29 24.24 -18.46
C ALA A 347 0.01 22.91 -19.18
N PRO A 348 -0.45 22.72 -20.43
CA PRO A 348 -0.39 21.44 -21.16
C PRO A 348 0.97 20.76 -21.23
N MET A 349 2.04 21.56 -21.27
CA MET A 349 3.40 21.04 -21.41
C MET A 349 4.17 20.93 -20.09
N ILE A 350 3.54 21.25 -18.96
CA ILE A 350 4.19 21.22 -17.64
C ILE A 350 4.67 19.82 -17.27
N GLY A 351 3.99 18.78 -17.76
CA GLY A 351 4.37 17.38 -17.54
C GLY A 351 5.74 16.99 -18.09
N LYS A 352 6.32 17.75 -19.03
CA LYS A 352 7.72 17.56 -19.46
C LYS A 352 8.73 17.90 -18.35
N ASN A 353 8.35 18.83 -17.48
CA ASN A 353 9.19 19.43 -16.45
C ASN A 353 8.82 18.96 -15.05
N ILE A 354 7.94 17.98 -14.90
CA ILE A 354 7.56 17.41 -13.60
C ILE A 354 7.72 15.90 -13.66
N VAL A 355 8.20 15.32 -12.57
CA VAL A 355 8.09 13.87 -12.30
C VAL A 355 7.31 13.69 -11.02
N VAL A 356 6.29 12.85 -11.10
CA VAL A 356 5.42 12.52 -9.96
C VAL A 356 5.92 11.26 -9.28
N VAL A 357 5.92 11.28 -7.95
CA VAL A 357 6.17 10.10 -7.12
C VAL A 357 5.02 9.85 -6.17
N THR A 358 4.71 8.58 -5.95
CA THR A 358 3.71 8.13 -5.00
C THR A 358 4.05 6.75 -4.45
N GLY A 359 3.28 6.31 -3.44
CA GLY A 359 3.38 4.99 -2.83
C GLY A 359 2.63 3.93 -3.65
N ASP A 360 1.84 3.11 -2.95
CA ASP A 360 1.09 1.96 -3.47
C ASP A 360 -0.42 2.25 -3.68
N ALA A 361 -0.87 3.47 -3.43
CA ALA A 361 -2.29 3.84 -3.48
C ALA A 361 -2.90 3.89 -4.89
N ILE A 362 -2.08 3.80 -5.95
CA ILE A 362 -2.54 3.73 -7.35
C ILE A 362 -2.19 2.35 -7.91
N SER A 363 -3.20 1.52 -8.17
CA SER A 363 -2.99 0.19 -8.74
C SER A 363 -2.37 0.28 -10.14
N PHE A 364 -1.50 -0.66 -10.46
CA PHE A 364 -0.92 -0.85 -11.79
C PHE A 364 -1.97 -0.83 -12.91
N ASN A 365 -3.13 -1.47 -12.68
CA ASN A 365 -4.20 -1.55 -13.67
C ASN A 365 -4.82 -0.19 -14.00
N THR A 366 -4.66 0.83 -13.14
CA THR A 366 -5.06 2.21 -13.46
C THR A 366 -4.30 2.75 -14.66
N PHE A 367 -3.03 2.38 -14.81
CA PHE A 367 -2.18 2.79 -15.92
C PHE A 367 -2.20 1.84 -17.12
N TYR A 368 -2.52 0.57 -16.88
CA TYR A 368 -2.42 -0.48 -17.89
C TYR A 368 -3.77 -0.84 -18.51
N ARG A 369 -4.67 -1.46 -17.73
CA ARG A 369 -5.96 -1.96 -18.23
C ARG A 369 -6.99 -0.85 -18.36
N ASP A 370 -7.05 0.03 -17.36
CA ASP A 370 -8.10 1.04 -17.20
C ASP A 370 -7.64 2.41 -17.72
N ALA A 371 -6.47 2.48 -18.38
CA ALA A 371 -5.79 3.70 -18.76
C ALA A 371 -6.70 4.69 -19.52
N GLU A 372 -7.49 4.21 -20.48
CA GLU A 372 -8.35 5.07 -21.31
C GLU A 372 -9.35 5.90 -20.48
N PHE A 373 -9.85 5.34 -19.39
CA PHE A 373 -10.86 5.97 -18.53
C PHE A 373 -10.28 6.52 -17.22
N ALA A 374 -9.34 5.79 -16.63
CA ALA A 374 -8.80 6.07 -15.31
C ALA A 374 -7.55 6.96 -15.36
N TRP A 375 -6.77 6.91 -16.45
CA TRP A 375 -5.50 7.64 -16.58
C TRP A 375 -5.14 7.97 -18.03
N ASN A 376 -5.97 8.77 -18.71
CA ASN A 376 -5.75 9.11 -20.11
C ASN A 376 -4.45 9.92 -20.27
N VAL A 377 -3.45 9.35 -20.95
CA VAL A 377 -2.12 9.96 -21.12
C VAL A 377 -2.15 11.31 -21.85
N ARG A 378 -3.15 11.56 -22.70
CA ARG A 378 -3.30 12.83 -23.40
C ARG A 378 -3.82 13.94 -22.47
N ASP A 379 -4.65 13.58 -21.50
CA ASP A 379 -5.16 14.51 -20.49
C ASP A 379 -4.13 14.74 -19.38
N ILE A 380 -3.29 13.73 -19.11
CA ILE A 380 -2.32 13.71 -18.01
C ILE A 380 -0.94 13.27 -18.52
N PRO A 381 -0.27 14.08 -19.36
CA PRO A 381 1.04 13.75 -19.89
C PRO A 381 2.15 13.99 -18.86
N VAL A 382 2.06 13.37 -17.68
CA VAL A 382 3.06 13.49 -16.61
C VAL A 382 3.69 12.13 -16.31
N PRO A 383 5.03 12.01 -16.32
CA PRO A 383 5.70 10.81 -15.82
C PRO A 383 5.39 10.59 -14.35
N ILE A 384 5.01 9.36 -13.99
CA ILE A 384 4.70 8.98 -12.61
C ILE A 384 5.39 7.67 -12.24
N ALA A 385 6.03 7.64 -11.06
CA ALA A 385 6.56 6.43 -10.45
C ALA A 385 5.71 6.05 -9.22
N THR A 386 5.30 4.78 -9.18
CA THR A 386 4.47 4.21 -8.11
C THR A 386 5.14 2.94 -7.58
N PHE A 387 5.00 2.69 -6.28
CA PHE A 387 5.48 1.47 -5.65
C PHE A 387 4.45 0.34 -5.78
N LEU A 388 4.90 -0.91 -5.86
CA LEU A 388 4.05 -2.11 -5.76
C LEU A 388 4.68 -3.16 -4.85
N HIS A 389 3.87 -3.84 -4.04
CA HIS A 389 4.32 -4.87 -3.09
C HIS A 389 4.76 -6.18 -3.75
N GLN A 390 4.36 -6.40 -5.01
CA GLN A 390 4.61 -7.61 -5.81
C GLN A 390 4.64 -7.32 -7.32
N ASN A 391 5.08 -8.32 -8.10
CA ASN A 391 5.22 -8.21 -9.54
C ASN A 391 3.86 -8.01 -10.26
N PRO A 392 3.57 -6.85 -10.86
CA PRO A 392 2.29 -6.59 -11.53
C PRO A 392 2.07 -7.42 -12.80
N VAL A 393 3.14 -7.97 -13.37
CA VAL A 393 3.14 -8.70 -14.64
C VAL A 393 3.55 -10.16 -14.46
N GLY A 394 3.68 -10.62 -13.22
CA GLY A 394 4.12 -11.98 -12.86
C GLY A 394 3.04 -13.06 -13.02
N TRP A 395 2.07 -12.89 -13.92
CA TRP A 395 1.09 -13.95 -14.18
C TRP A 395 1.79 -15.14 -14.83
N ASP A 396 1.53 -16.35 -14.32
CA ASP A 396 2.11 -17.57 -14.86
C ASP A 396 1.71 -17.74 -16.33
N GLU A 397 2.69 -17.76 -17.22
CA GLU A 397 2.48 -18.21 -18.59
C GLU A 397 1.99 -19.67 -18.57
N GLY A 398 0.78 -19.93 -19.06
CA GLY A 398 0.28 -21.29 -19.27
C GLY A 398 -0.59 -21.91 -18.18
N ILE A 399 -1.01 -21.17 -17.14
CA ILE A 399 -2.08 -21.67 -16.25
C ILE A 399 -3.42 -21.63 -16.99
N THR A 400 -3.75 -22.76 -17.61
CA THR A 400 -5.02 -23.02 -18.28
C THR A 400 -6.06 -23.67 -17.36
N LYS A 401 -5.68 -24.07 -16.13
CA LYS A 401 -6.51 -24.89 -15.22
C LYS A 401 -7.17 -24.15 -14.07
N ILE A 402 -6.69 -22.97 -13.67
CA ILE A 402 -7.50 -22.08 -12.84
C ILE A 402 -8.41 -21.40 -13.83
N ALA A 403 -9.71 -21.74 -13.83
CA ALA A 403 -10.70 -21.06 -14.66
C ALA A 403 -10.41 -19.56 -14.57
N PRO A 404 -10.17 -18.86 -15.71
CA PRO A 404 -9.85 -17.45 -15.65
C PRO A 404 -11.00 -16.78 -14.93
N LEU A 405 -10.75 -16.31 -13.71
CA LEU A 405 -11.56 -15.21 -13.21
C LEU A 405 -11.42 -14.14 -14.28
N GLN A 406 -12.53 -13.79 -14.92
CA GLN A 406 -12.56 -12.77 -15.95
C GLN A 406 -11.82 -11.54 -15.41
N GLY A 407 -10.59 -11.34 -15.89
CA GLY A 407 -9.64 -10.29 -15.53
C GLY A 407 -9.46 -10.05 -14.02
N PRO A 408 -8.48 -10.66 -13.33
CA PRO A 408 -8.15 -10.21 -11.98
C PRO A 408 -7.90 -8.70 -11.97
N ASN A 409 -8.60 -8.00 -11.08
CA ASN A 409 -8.58 -6.56 -10.94
C ASN A 409 -7.30 -6.01 -10.28
N SER A 410 -6.37 -6.88 -9.87
CA SER A 410 -4.99 -6.52 -9.45
C SER A 410 -4.13 -7.79 -9.40
N THR A 411 -3.13 -7.91 -10.28
CA THR A 411 -2.21 -9.07 -10.30
C THR A 411 -1.30 -9.03 -9.07
N GLU A 412 -0.80 -7.84 -8.77
CA GLU A 412 0.09 -7.56 -7.64
C GLU A 412 -0.54 -7.95 -6.29
N ASP A 413 -1.82 -7.66 -6.06
CA ASP A 413 -2.51 -8.04 -4.82
C ASP A 413 -2.66 -9.56 -4.70
N ILE A 414 -3.01 -10.23 -5.79
CA ILE A 414 -3.18 -11.69 -5.81
C ILE A 414 -1.85 -12.38 -5.50
N LEU A 415 -0.76 -11.91 -6.10
CA LEU A 415 0.57 -12.43 -5.82
C LEU A 415 1.02 -12.10 -4.39
N LEU A 416 0.62 -10.95 -3.83
CA LEU A 416 0.89 -10.61 -2.44
C LEU A 416 0.20 -11.60 -1.50
N TYR A 417 -1.08 -11.89 -1.75
CA TYR A 417 -1.81 -12.89 -0.96
C TYR A 417 -1.28 -14.30 -1.15
N GLN A 418 -0.82 -14.66 -2.35
CA GLN A 418 -0.15 -15.94 -2.59
C GLN A 418 1.14 -16.06 -1.76
N ASP A 419 2.02 -15.06 -1.81
CA ASP A 419 3.30 -15.07 -1.05
C ASP A 419 3.04 -15.08 0.46
N MET A 420 2.11 -14.24 0.94
CA MET A 420 1.68 -14.22 2.33
C MET A 420 1.19 -15.60 2.78
N MET A 421 0.26 -16.19 2.05
CA MET A 421 -0.32 -17.47 2.45
C MET A 421 0.66 -18.62 2.28
N SER A 422 1.55 -18.60 1.29
CA SER A 422 2.60 -19.61 1.16
C SER A 422 3.50 -19.63 2.41
N ARG A 423 3.90 -18.45 2.91
CA ARG A 423 4.71 -18.31 4.12
C ARG A 423 3.97 -18.75 5.37
N ILE A 424 2.72 -18.33 5.53
CA ILE A 424 1.89 -18.73 6.67
C ILE A 424 1.68 -20.24 6.66
N MET A 425 1.29 -20.82 5.53
CA MET A 425 1.01 -22.25 5.40
C MET A 425 2.27 -23.10 5.63
N ASN A 426 3.43 -22.70 5.10
CA ASN A 426 4.69 -23.39 5.38
C ASN A 426 5.13 -23.26 6.85
N SER A 427 4.67 -22.24 7.58
CA SER A 427 4.94 -22.07 9.01
C SER A 427 3.95 -22.82 9.90
N ILE A 428 2.73 -23.08 9.42
CA ILE A 428 1.75 -23.89 10.16
C ILE A 428 1.98 -25.38 9.91
N LEU A 429 2.16 -25.77 8.65
CA LEU A 429 2.30 -27.15 8.19
C LEU A 429 3.62 -27.32 7.40
N PRO A 430 4.78 -27.29 8.08
CA PRO A 430 6.08 -27.39 7.43
C PRO A 430 6.28 -28.75 6.76
N LYS A 431 7.07 -28.78 5.66
CA LYS A 431 7.25 -30.01 4.86
C LYS A 431 7.88 -31.16 5.66
N ASP A 432 8.73 -30.85 6.63
CA ASP A 432 9.47 -31.81 7.45
C ASP A 432 8.73 -32.23 8.72
N LYS A 433 7.56 -31.63 8.99
CA LYS A 433 6.67 -31.89 10.14
C LYS A 433 7.32 -31.72 11.52
N LYS A 434 8.51 -31.10 11.63
CA LYS A 434 9.22 -31.01 12.91
C LYS A 434 8.63 -29.99 13.87
N THR A 435 8.00 -28.94 13.35
CA THR A 435 7.49 -27.81 14.15
C THR A 435 6.10 -27.37 13.68
N GLU A 436 5.13 -28.28 13.52
CA GLU A 436 3.75 -27.89 13.18
C GLU A 436 3.18 -26.90 14.20
N ALA A 437 2.72 -25.73 13.74
CA ALA A 437 2.15 -24.73 14.63
C ALA A 437 0.69 -25.07 14.98
N ARG A 438 0.44 -25.28 16.27
CA ARG A 438 -0.92 -25.49 16.83
C ARG A 438 -1.42 -24.29 17.63
N ASP A 439 -0.54 -23.36 17.93
CA ASP A 439 -0.80 -22.13 18.66
C ASP A 439 -0.05 -20.96 18.01
N ALA A 440 -0.36 -19.75 18.46
CA ALA A 440 0.18 -18.52 17.90
C ALA A 440 1.68 -18.32 18.18
N ASP A 441 2.21 -18.85 19.28
CA ASP A 441 3.62 -18.66 19.65
C ASP A 441 4.53 -19.56 18.81
N THR A 442 4.13 -20.81 18.58
CA THR A 442 4.81 -21.70 17.64
C THR A 442 4.77 -21.12 16.22
N LEU A 443 3.63 -20.56 15.80
CA LEU A 443 3.52 -19.89 14.49
C LEU A 443 4.47 -18.69 14.39
N ARG A 444 4.57 -17.88 15.45
CA ARG A 444 5.48 -16.73 15.51
C ARG A 444 6.92 -17.18 15.35
N ASP A 445 7.33 -18.17 16.13
CA ASP A 445 8.71 -18.64 16.15
C ASP A 445 9.10 -19.25 14.80
N ASN A 446 8.20 -20.01 14.17
CA ASN A 446 8.38 -20.52 12.82
C ASN A 446 8.53 -19.39 11.78
N LEU A 447 7.70 -18.34 11.84
CA LEU A 447 7.78 -17.19 10.92
C LEU A 447 9.10 -16.42 11.06
N ILE A 448 9.59 -16.23 12.28
CA ILE A 448 10.86 -15.56 12.55
C ILE A 448 12.05 -16.41 12.09
N SER A 449 11.95 -17.74 12.20
CA SER A 449 13.03 -18.67 11.80
C SER A 449 13.10 -19.00 10.31
N GLN A 450 12.27 -18.36 9.46
CA GLN A 450 12.29 -18.62 8.02
C GLN A 450 13.63 -18.23 7.41
N ASN A 451 14.15 -19.06 6.50
CA ASN A 451 15.36 -18.78 5.73
C ASN A 451 15.03 -18.75 4.22
N PRO A 452 15.28 -17.64 3.51
CA PRO A 452 15.81 -16.37 4.03
C PRO A 452 14.81 -15.64 4.94
N ASP A 453 15.35 -14.80 5.83
CA ASP A 453 14.54 -13.96 6.71
C ASP A 453 13.60 -13.09 5.88
N PHE A 454 12.31 -13.09 6.23
CA PHE A 454 11.31 -12.27 5.56
C PHE A 454 10.91 -11.04 6.38
N PHE A 455 10.95 -11.17 7.70
CA PHE A 455 10.65 -10.09 8.63
C PHE A 455 11.93 -9.58 9.30
N ASP A 456 11.93 -8.32 9.70
CA ASP A 456 12.89 -7.81 10.68
C ASP A 456 12.47 -8.23 12.11
N LYS A 457 13.31 -7.87 13.08
CA LYS A 457 13.07 -8.18 14.51
C LYS A 457 11.79 -7.55 15.07
N ASP A 458 11.26 -6.50 14.44
CA ASP A 458 10.08 -5.77 14.89
C ASP A 458 8.81 -6.35 14.24
N GLY A 459 8.95 -7.19 13.20
CA GLY A 459 7.86 -7.83 12.46
C GLY A 459 7.51 -7.13 11.13
N ASN A 460 8.30 -6.16 10.67
CA ASN A 460 8.09 -5.58 9.34
C ASN A 460 8.74 -6.44 8.27
N ARG A 461 8.15 -6.50 7.07
CA ARG A 461 8.82 -7.08 5.89
C ARG A 461 10.17 -6.42 5.68
N GLN A 462 11.20 -7.20 5.37
CA GLN A 462 12.53 -6.67 5.08
C GLN A 462 12.55 -5.84 3.79
N SER A 463 13.18 -4.66 3.84
CA SER A 463 13.41 -3.81 2.66
C SER A 463 14.56 -4.31 1.80
N GLY A 464 14.66 -3.78 0.58
CA GLY A 464 15.75 -4.06 -0.36
C GLY A 464 15.65 -5.42 -1.04
N GLN A 465 14.51 -6.10 -0.92
CA GLN A 465 14.28 -7.43 -1.46
C GLN A 465 12.91 -7.52 -2.12
N ASN A 466 12.88 -7.83 -3.42
CA ASN A 466 11.64 -8.03 -4.18
C ASN A 466 10.68 -6.83 -4.11
N GLU A 467 11.24 -5.62 -4.14
CA GLU A 467 10.51 -4.37 -4.27
C GLU A 467 10.23 -4.10 -5.75
N TYR A 468 9.08 -3.52 -6.07
CA TYR A 468 8.72 -3.17 -7.44
C TYR A 468 8.35 -1.69 -7.53
N VAL A 469 8.84 -1.04 -8.58
CA VAL A 469 8.46 0.33 -8.95
C VAL A 469 7.99 0.29 -10.39
N VAL A 470 6.82 0.84 -10.64
CA VAL A 470 6.29 1.05 -11.99
C VAL A 470 6.47 2.50 -12.36
N ILE A 471 7.05 2.73 -13.53
CA ILE A 471 7.20 4.06 -14.12
C ILE A 471 6.31 4.14 -15.35
N PHE A 472 5.31 5.01 -15.29
CA PHE A 472 4.49 5.38 -16.42
C PHE A 472 5.09 6.61 -17.10
N ARG A 473 5.33 6.53 -18.41
CA ARG A 473 5.99 7.56 -19.21
C ARG A 473 5.13 7.98 -20.40
N PRO A 474 4.63 9.22 -20.40
CA PRO A 474 4.12 9.85 -21.60
C PRO A 474 5.23 9.96 -22.66
N ILE A 475 4.89 9.74 -23.93
CA ILE A 475 5.81 9.96 -25.04
C ILE A 475 5.44 11.26 -25.75
N PHE A 476 6.32 12.25 -25.65
CA PHE A 476 6.17 13.53 -26.34
C PHE A 476 6.78 13.42 -27.74
N LEU A 477 6.00 13.81 -28.73
CA LEU A 477 6.35 13.87 -30.14
C LEU A 477 6.72 15.32 -30.53
N GLU A 478 7.19 15.49 -31.76
CA GLU A 478 7.41 16.81 -32.35
C GLU A 478 6.11 17.65 -32.36
N GLY A 479 6.27 18.95 -32.13
CA GLY A 479 5.17 19.91 -32.04
C GLY A 479 4.34 19.77 -30.78
N ASP A 480 4.96 19.36 -29.66
CA ASP A 480 4.32 19.28 -28.33
C ASP A 480 3.11 18.33 -28.26
N ARG A 481 3.03 17.38 -29.20
CA ARG A 481 1.99 16.34 -29.19
C ARG A 481 2.36 15.21 -28.24
N VAL A 482 1.35 14.58 -27.65
CA VAL A 482 1.51 13.41 -26.78
C VAL A 482 0.99 12.18 -27.52
N ARG A 483 1.76 11.10 -27.55
CA ARG A 483 1.33 9.83 -28.10
C ARG A 483 0.24 9.20 -27.23
N ASP A 484 -0.71 8.55 -27.88
CA ASP A 484 -1.87 7.91 -27.24
C ASP A 484 -1.49 6.73 -26.36
N GLU A 485 -0.38 6.08 -26.68
CA GLU A 485 0.16 4.96 -25.93
C GLU A 485 1.36 5.43 -25.08
N PRO A 486 1.27 5.35 -23.73
CA PRO A 486 2.41 5.57 -22.87
C PRO A 486 3.42 4.41 -23.00
N GLN A 487 4.62 4.62 -22.47
CA GLN A 487 5.55 3.55 -22.13
C GLN A 487 5.43 3.25 -20.63
N ILE A 488 5.31 1.97 -20.27
CA ILE A 488 5.25 1.54 -18.87
C ILE A 488 6.45 0.66 -18.59
N GLU A 489 7.25 1.03 -17.61
CA GLU A 489 8.43 0.29 -17.19
C GLU A 489 8.19 -0.34 -15.83
N ILE A 490 8.43 -1.65 -15.71
CA ILE A 490 8.38 -2.37 -14.44
C ILE A 490 9.81 -2.63 -13.99
N TRP A 491 10.18 -2.01 -12.87
CA TRP A 491 11.48 -2.13 -12.25
C TRP A 491 11.38 -3.01 -11.01
N ASN A 492 12.38 -3.85 -10.79
CA ASN A 492 12.52 -4.67 -9.58
C ASN A 492 13.87 -4.42 -8.92
N ARG A 493 13.89 -4.52 -7.59
CA ARG A 493 15.12 -4.60 -6.81
C ARG A 493 15.32 -6.02 -6.25
N PRO A 494 16.16 -6.84 -6.90
CA PRO A 494 16.55 -8.12 -6.33
C PRO A 494 17.39 -7.92 -5.07
N THR A 495 17.35 -8.91 -4.17
CA THR A 495 18.13 -8.89 -2.92
C THR A 495 19.60 -8.59 -3.18
N GLY A 496 20.12 -7.52 -2.56
CA GLY A 496 21.51 -7.11 -2.65
C GLY A 496 21.94 -6.51 -4.00
N GLN A 497 20.99 -6.19 -4.90
CA GLN A 497 21.28 -5.67 -6.24
C GLN A 497 20.69 -4.28 -6.46
N LYS A 498 21.17 -3.61 -7.52
CA LYS A 498 20.59 -2.37 -8.05
C LYS A 498 19.24 -2.64 -8.73
N TRP A 499 18.47 -1.58 -8.96
CA TRP A 499 17.22 -1.64 -9.70
C TRP A 499 17.47 -2.15 -11.12
N LYS A 500 16.63 -3.09 -11.56
CA LYS A 500 16.67 -3.69 -12.90
C LYS A 500 15.32 -3.55 -13.56
N LEU A 501 15.32 -3.13 -14.83
CA LEU A 501 14.13 -3.16 -15.67
C LEU A 501 13.78 -4.63 -15.94
N VAL A 502 12.62 -5.07 -15.47
CA VAL A 502 12.10 -6.43 -15.64
C VAL A 502 11.34 -6.52 -16.96
N GLN A 503 10.46 -5.56 -17.21
CA GLN A 503 9.61 -5.55 -18.39
C GLN A 503 9.27 -4.12 -18.79
N GLN A 504 9.13 -3.90 -20.09
CA GLN A 504 8.64 -2.68 -20.67
C GLN A 504 7.38 -3.01 -21.48
N LEU A 505 6.30 -2.25 -21.25
CA LEU A 505 5.04 -2.37 -21.96
C LEU A 505 4.80 -1.09 -22.79
N GLY A 506 4.11 -1.26 -23.93
CA GLY A 506 3.89 -0.22 -24.94
C GLY A 506 4.69 -0.48 -26.21
N LYS A 507 4.10 -0.26 -27.40
CA LYS A 507 4.67 -0.62 -28.71
C LYS A 507 5.77 0.32 -29.21
N TYR A 508 6.72 0.72 -28.36
CA TYR A 508 7.90 1.43 -28.85
C TYR A 508 9.07 0.47 -29.05
N ASN A 509 9.18 -0.08 -30.26
CA ASN A 509 10.48 -0.46 -30.79
C ASN A 509 11.15 0.84 -31.24
N PRO A 510 12.18 1.37 -30.55
CA PRO A 510 12.98 2.42 -31.15
C PRO A 510 13.49 1.92 -32.50
N PRO A 511 13.52 2.74 -33.56
CA PRO A 511 14.32 2.39 -34.72
C PRO A 511 15.72 2.09 -34.20
N ASN A 512 16.26 0.91 -34.54
CA ASN A 512 17.65 0.57 -34.26
C ASN A 512 18.51 1.78 -34.60
N PRO A 513 19.45 2.22 -33.75
CA PRO A 513 20.41 3.22 -34.15
C PRO A 513 21.06 2.69 -35.43
N VAL A 514 20.82 3.39 -36.54
CA VAL A 514 21.50 3.10 -37.80
C VAL A 514 22.99 3.25 -37.50
N PRO A 515 23.81 2.23 -37.80
CA PRO A 515 25.24 2.22 -37.47
C PRO A 515 26.00 3.40 -38.08
#